data_AF-A0A4T0MTH2-F1
#
_entry.id   AF-A0A4T0MTH2-F1
#
_cell.length_a   1.000
_cell.length_b   1.000
_cell.length_c   1.000
_cell.angle_alpha   90.00
_cell.angle_beta   90.00
_cell.angle_gamma   90.00
#
_symmetry.space_group_name_H-M   'P 1'
#
loop_
_entity.id
_entity.type
_entity.pdbx_description
1 polymer ?
#
loop_
_entity_poly.entity_id
_entity_poly.type
_entity_poly.pdbx_seq_one_letter_code
_entity_poly.pdbx_strand_id
1 'polypeptide(L)'
;MSIELIADKVNKAGQDHLLTFYNTLSPTEQQELVHQIDNLDFERVDKILKLALEVEKQPPADNSFTPPPTESVKSVASAEQHSWYERGLDAIANNKLAVILMAGGQGTRLGSSNPKGMYDVGLLSHKTLFELQAQRIAKVEELAAQKSGKDADQVNILWFVMTSGPTRATTEAFFKENKYFGLKEKNVIFFEQGVLPCLTEDGKVILGNKGNVAVAPDGNGGVYTALHNKKSISPTSTKSPIDILTENGYEYIHAYCVDNSLCKVADPTFVGYSIASGVDCGAKVVQKRDAHESVGVIALRDSKFSVVEYSEIPKNLAELVDDGTGKLAFNAANIANHFYTTKFLRDEIPKFEHKIAYHIARKKIPTVDLKTGSDVKPETPNGVKMELFIFDVFPFTNLAILEVERKDEFSPLKNAPGSKSDTPETSRSDVLSLSKRYLKENGANISDEIEIELSPLVTYAGEGLSFVSGKEVVKGGYVSSVDQLKSLLN
;
A
#
# COMPACT_ATOMS: atom_id res chain seq x y z
N MET A 1 18.11 4.14 -28.72
CA MET A 1 19.08 3.43 -29.60
C MET A 1 18.70 3.60 -31.08
N SER A 2 19.56 3.20 -32.03
CA SER A 2 19.17 3.07 -33.45
C SER A 2 18.27 1.84 -33.65
N ILE A 3 17.49 1.80 -34.74
CA ILE A 3 16.56 0.69 -35.01
C ILE A 3 17.29 -0.64 -35.24
N GLU A 4 18.50 -0.62 -35.81
CA GLU A 4 19.30 -1.82 -36.06
C GLU A 4 19.70 -2.49 -34.73
N LEU A 5 20.12 -1.69 -33.73
CA LEU A 5 20.45 -2.21 -32.41
C LEU A 5 19.22 -2.78 -31.68
N ILE A 6 18.06 -2.17 -31.87
CA ILE A 6 16.79 -2.68 -31.33
C ILE A 6 16.40 -4.00 -32.01
N ALA A 7 16.53 -4.09 -33.34
CA ALA A 7 16.28 -5.31 -34.09
C ALA A 7 17.19 -6.46 -33.61
N ASP A 8 18.48 -6.19 -33.42
CA ASP A 8 19.41 -7.17 -32.86
C ASP A 8 19.04 -7.59 -31.44
N LYS A 9 18.62 -6.64 -30.59
CA LYS A 9 18.18 -6.91 -29.21
C LYS A 9 16.97 -7.85 -29.19
N VAL A 10 15.94 -7.56 -29.97
CA VAL A 10 14.73 -8.40 -30.01
C VAL A 10 15.00 -9.75 -30.67
N ASN A 11 15.81 -9.82 -31.73
CA ASN A 11 16.18 -11.08 -32.38
C ASN A 11 16.93 -12.02 -31.42
N LYS A 12 17.92 -11.49 -30.68
CA LYS A 12 18.67 -12.28 -29.68
C LYS A 12 17.79 -12.78 -28.54
N ALA A 13 16.76 -12.02 -28.18
CA ALA A 13 15.79 -12.40 -27.15
C ALA A 13 14.65 -13.29 -27.69
N GLY A 14 14.60 -13.56 -29.01
CA GLY A 14 13.48 -14.27 -29.64
C GLY A 14 12.16 -13.50 -29.53
N GLN A 15 12.19 -12.17 -29.65
CA GLN A 15 11.05 -11.24 -29.56
C GLN A 15 10.90 -10.41 -30.84
N ASP A 16 11.40 -10.93 -31.97
CA ASP A 16 11.42 -10.27 -33.28
C ASP A 16 10.04 -9.82 -33.76
N HIS A 17 8.98 -10.52 -33.34
CA HIS A 17 7.59 -10.17 -33.65
C HIS A 17 7.18 -8.78 -33.15
N LEU A 18 7.88 -8.20 -32.16
CA LEU A 18 7.60 -6.84 -31.69
C LEU A 18 7.82 -5.77 -32.76
N LEU A 19 8.61 -6.06 -33.80
CA LEU A 19 8.89 -5.14 -34.90
C LEU A 19 8.08 -5.44 -36.17
N THR A 20 7.13 -6.39 -36.12
CA THR A 20 6.32 -6.83 -37.28
C THR A 20 5.72 -5.66 -38.06
N PHE A 21 5.22 -4.65 -37.35
CA PHE A 21 4.52 -3.51 -37.94
C PHE A 21 5.35 -2.22 -38.01
N TYR A 22 6.62 -2.24 -37.61
CA TYR A 22 7.43 -1.03 -37.43
C TYR A 22 7.45 -0.11 -38.65
N ASN A 23 7.59 -0.67 -39.85
CA ASN A 23 7.63 0.10 -41.11
C ASN A 23 6.27 0.70 -41.52
N THR A 24 5.19 0.31 -40.86
CA THR A 24 3.84 0.86 -41.09
C THR A 24 3.46 1.97 -40.11
N LEU A 25 4.28 2.16 -39.07
CA LEU A 25 4.07 3.15 -38.03
C LEU A 25 4.50 4.55 -38.48
N SER A 26 3.87 5.58 -37.91
CA SER A 26 4.36 6.95 -38.03
C SER A 26 5.73 7.12 -37.34
N PRO A 27 6.52 8.14 -37.70
CA PRO A 27 7.81 8.39 -37.06
C PRO A 27 7.73 8.54 -35.53
N THR A 28 6.65 9.11 -35.00
CA THR A 28 6.42 9.24 -33.55
C THR A 28 6.20 7.88 -32.90
N GLU A 29 5.30 7.06 -33.46
CA GLU A 29 5.03 5.71 -32.96
C GLU A 29 6.26 4.80 -33.03
N GLN A 30 7.08 4.95 -34.08
CA GLN A 30 8.37 4.26 -34.21
C GLN A 30 9.31 4.61 -33.04
N GLN A 31 9.44 5.89 -32.72
CA GLN A 31 10.28 6.36 -31.62
C GLN A 31 9.78 5.86 -30.26
N GLU A 32 8.45 5.90 -30.04
CA GLU A 32 7.83 5.40 -28.81
C GLU A 32 8.04 3.89 -28.65
N LEU A 33 7.78 3.10 -29.69
CA LEU A 33 8.00 1.65 -29.67
C LEU A 33 9.47 1.30 -29.41
N VAL A 34 10.39 1.97 -30.10
CA VAL A 34 11.83 1.82 -29.89
C VAL A 34 12.19 2.14 -28.44
N HIS A 35 11.68 3.24 -27.90
CA HIS A 35 11.95 3.63 -26.51
C HIS A 35 11.41 2.60 -25.51
N GLN A 36 10.20 2.07 -25.74
CA GLN A 36 9.63 1.01 -24.91
C GLN A 36 10.49 -0.25 -24.93
N ILE A 37 10.86 -0.74 -26.12
CA ILE A 37 11.70 -1.94 -26.27
C ILE A 37 13.11 -1.73 -25.69
N ASP A 38 13.67 -0.52 -25.83
CA ASP A 38 14.96 -0.16 -25.26
C ASP A 38 14.96 -0.31 -23.73
N ASN A 39 13.88 0.10 -23.08
CA ASN A 39 13.72 -0.01 -21.62
C ASN A 39 13.35 -1.42 -21.13
N LEU A 40 12.99 -2.37 -22.00
CA LEU A 40 12.71 -3.76 -21.61
C LEU A 40 14.00 -4.55 -21.38
N ASP A 41 14.11 -5.18 -20.22
CA ASP A 41 15.12 -6.20 -19.93
C ASP A 41 14.53 -7.59 -20.17
N PHE A 42 14.67 -8.10 -21.39
CA PHE A 42 14.11 -9.39 -21.79
C PHE A 42 14.68 -10.57 -20.98
N GLU A 43 15.95 -10.50 -20.57
CA GLU A 43 16.56 -11.57 -19.79
C GLU A 43 15.98 -11.61 -18.38
N ARG A 44 15.79 -10.44 -17.75
CA ARG A 44 15.12 -10.35 -16.45
C ARG A 44 13.67 -10.83 -16.54
N VAL A 45 12.93 -10.40 -17.57
CA VAL A 45 11.53 -10.77 -17.77
C VAL A 45 11.36 -12.28 -17.95
N ASP A 46 12.21 -12.92 -18.75
CA ASP A 46 12.21 -14.37 -18.96
C ASP A 46 12.54 -15.13 -17.66
N LYS A 47 13.53 -14.67 -16.89
CA LYS A 47 13.84 -15.25 -15.56
C LYS A 47 12.67 -15.16 -14.59
N ILE A 48 11.99 -14.01 -14.53
CA ILE A 48 10.80 -13.81 -13.69
C ILE A 48 9.71 -14.81 -14.08
N LEU A 49 9.37 -14.92 -15.37
CA LEU A 49 8.33 -15.83 -15.83
C LEU A 49 8.67 -17.29 -15.52
N LYS A 50 9.92 -17.71 -15.77
CA LYS A 50 10.36 -19.08 -15.51
C LYS A 50 10.25 -19.45 -14.03
N LEU A 51 10.74 -18.58 -13.14
CA LEU A 51 10.67 -18.81 -11.70
C LEU A 51 9.20 -18.86 -11.22
N ALA A 52 8.36 -17.95 -11.71
CA ALA A 52 6.94 -17.91 -11.38
C ALA A 52 6.20 -19.20 -11.82
N LEU A 53 6.44 -19.66 -13.06
CA LEU A 53 5.87 -20.91 -13.58
C LEU A 53 6.40 -22.15 -12.86
N GLU A 54 7.64 -22.13 -12.38
CA GLU A 54 8.21 -23.22 -11.59
C GLU A 54 7.53 -23.36 -10.22
N VAL A 55 7.32 -22.23 -9.53
CA VAL A 55 6.62 -22.20 -8.23
C VAL A 55 5.15 -22.59 -8.39
N GLU A 56 4.46 -22.15 -9.44
CA GLU A 56 3.05 -22.52 -9.69
C GLU A 56 2.87 -24.04 -9.88
N LYS A 57 3.88 -24.73 -10.45
CA LYS A 57 3.88 -26.20 -10.61
C LYS A 57 4.10 -26.97 -9.31
N GLN A 58 4.55 -26.29 -8.25
CA GLN A 58 4.85 -26.87 -6.95
C GLN A 58 3.91 -26.29 -5.90
N PRO A 59 2.62 -26.67 -5.90
CA PRO A 59 1.69 -26.20 -4.89
C PRO A 59 2.22 -26.59 -3.49
N PRO A 60 2.02 -25.73 -2.48
CA PRO A 60 2.39 -26.06 -1.12
C PRO A 60 1.72 -27.37 -0.69
N ALA A 61 2.43 -28.23 0.03
CA ALA A 61 1.81 -29.39 0.66
C ALA A 61 0.77 -28.92 1.68
N ASP A 62 -0.34 -29.65 1.83
CA ASP A 62 -1.48 -29.26 2.69
C ASP A 62 -1.09 -28.96 4.14
N ASN A 63 0.01 -29.53 4.64
CA ASN A 63 0.52 -29.36 6.01
C ASN A 63 1.74 -28.43 6.11
N SER A 64 2.05 -27.64 5.08
CA SER A 64 3.23 -26.76 5.06
C SER A 64 3.06 -25.46 5.84
N PHE A 65 1.83 -25.16 6.27
CA PHE A 65 1.49 -23.92 6.96
C PHE A 65 1.27 -24.13 8.46
N THR A 66 1.86 -23.25 9.26
CA THR A 66 1.55 -23.14 10.70
C THR A 66 1.22 -21.69 11.06
N PRO A 67 0.42 -21.45 12.11
CA PRO A 67 0.22 -20.11 12.65
C PRO A 67 1.56 -19.41 12.99
N PRO A 68 1.60 -18.06 13.02
CA PRO A 68 2.78 -17.35 13.47
C PRO A 68 3.07 -17.70 14.95
N PRO A 69 4.35 -17.78 15.34
CA PRO A 69 4.71 -18.04 16.74
C PRO A 69 4.13 -16.98 17.66
N THR A 70 3.58 -17.38 18.82
CA THR A 70 2.90 -16.45 19.74
C THR A 70 3.81 -15.29 20.18
N GLU A 71 5.11 -15.54 20.33
CA GLU A 71 6.11 -14.53 20.68
C GLU A 71 6.30 -13.45 19.60
N SER A 72 5.98 -13.76 18.35
CA SER A 72 6.07 -12.82 17.23
C SER A 72 4.85 -11.90 17.12
N VAL A 73 3.77 -12.21 17.83
CA VAL A 73 2.50 -11.48 17.79
C VAL A 73 2.26 -10.77 19.13
N LYS A 74 2.16 -9.45 19.09
CA LYS A 74 1.70 -8.64 20.23
C LYS A 74 0.37 -7.97 19.90
N SER A 75 -0.38 -7.59 20.91
CA SER A 75 -1.62 -6.83 20.78
C SER A 75 -1.44 -5.42 21.36
N VAL A 76 -2.17 -4.45 20.81
CA VAL A 76 -2.28 -3.09 21.36
C VAL A 76 -2.86 -3.03 22.78
N ALA A 77 -3.47 -4.11 23.27
CA ALA A 77 -3.90 -4.24 24.67
C ALA A 77 -2.72 -4.52 25.65
N SER A 78 -1.48 -4.57 25.17
CA SER A 78 -0.28 -4.78 26.00
C SER A 78 -0.06 -3.64 26.99
N ALA A 79 0.40 -3.98 28.20
CA ALA A 79 0.84 -2.99 29.20
C ALA A 79 2.02 -2.13 28.72
N GLU A 80 2.75 -2.59 27.70
CA GLU A 80 3.89 -1.88 27.11
C GLU A 80 3.46 -0.83 26.05
N GLN A 81 2.18 -0.79 25.67
CA GLN A 81 1.69 0.03 24.56
C GLN A 81 2.08 1.51 24.70
N HIS A 82 1.99 2.08 25.90
CA HIS A 82 2.39 3.47 26.14
C HIS A 82 3.87 3.68 25.86
N SER A 83 4.75 2.76 26.28
CA SER A 83 6.19 2.86 26.01
C SER A 83 6.53 2.78 24.52
N TRP A 84 5.75 2.01 23.74
CA TRP A 84 5.87 1.94 22.30
C TRP A 84 5.43 3.26 21.65
N TYR A 85 4.26 3.78 22.04
CA TYR A 85 3.77 5.07 21.57
C TYR A 85 4.79 6.19 21.79
N GLU A 86 5.35 6.28 22.99
CA GLU A 86 6.39 7.25 23.34
C GLU A 86 7.62 7.10 22.43
N ARG A 87 8.14 5.89 22.25
CA ARG A 87 9.30 5.61 21.40
C ARG A 87 9.05 5.97 19.94
N GLY A 88 7.84 5.74 19.43
CA GLY A 88 7.47 6.15 18.08
C GLY A 88 7.43 7.66 17.93
N LEU A 89 6.87 8.38 18.90
CA LEU A 89 6.89 9.85 18.89
C LEU A 89 8.32 10.40 18.96
N ASP A 90 9.22 9.75 19.70
CA ASP A 90 10.64 10.14 19.73
C ASP A 90 11.31 9.93 18.36
N ALA A 91 11.00 8.85 17.65
CA ALA A 91 11.52 8.64 16.29
C ALA A 91 11.01 9.72 15.32
N ILE A 92 9.73 10.09 15.41
CA ILE A 92 9.12 11.15 14.60
C ILE A 92 9.74 12.50 14.93
N ALA A 93 9.81 12.87 16.21
CA ALA A 93 10.37 14.14 16.67
C ALA A 93 11.84 14.33 16.25
N ASN A 94 12.57 13.24 16.05
CA ASN A 94 13.97 13.25 15.59
C ASN A 94 14.12 13.09 14.08
N ASN A 95 13.03 13.25 13.30
CA ASN A 95 13.01 13.16 11.84
C ASN A 95 13.56 11.83 11.31
N LYS A 96 13.29 10.74 12.03
CA LYS A 96 13.75 9.39 11.65
C LYS A 96 12.71 8.56 10.91
N LEU A 97 11.45 8.98 10.89
CA LEU A 97 10.34 8.24 10.26
C LEU A 97 9.92 8.88 8.94
N ALA A 98 9.92 8.09 7.88
CA ALA A 98 9.26 8.40 6.63
C ALA A 98 8.04 7.48 6.42
N VAL A 99 7.20 7.83 5.46
CA VAL A 99 5.99 7.09 5.11
C VAL A 99 5.99 6.79 3.61
N ILE A 100 5.66 5.55 3.24
CA ILE A 100 5.39 5.17 1.86
C ILE A 100 3.90 4.88 1.70
N LEU A 101 3.25 5.60 0.80
CA LEU A 101 1.89 5.34 0.38
C LEU A 101 1.86 4.58 -0.93
N MET A 102 1.26 3.40 -0.94
CA MET A 102 1.00 2.63 -2.16
C MET A 102 -0.32 3.11 -2.80
N ALA A 103 -0.22 4.00 -3.80
CA ALA A 103 -1.35 4.63 -4.50
C ALA A 103 -1.35 4.38 -6.02
N GLY A 104 -0.72 3.30 -6.50
CA GLY A 104 -0.62 2.99 -7.93
C GLY A 104 -1.93 2.54 -8.60
N GLY A 105 -2.96 2.22 -7.82
CA GLY A 105 -4.25 1.73 -8.33
C GLY A 105 -5.24 2.84 -8.71
N GLN A 106 -5.92 2.66 -9.84
CA GLN A 106 -7.10 3.46 -10.19
C GLN A 106 -8.34 3.05 -9.40
N GLY A 107 -9.29 3.97 -9.23
CA GLY A 107 -10.59 3.73 -8.59
C GLY A 107 -11.62 3.01 -9.47
N THR A 108 -11.22 2.30 -10.52
CA THR A 108 -12.14 1.78 -11.56
C THR A 108 -13.17 0.81 -11.01
N ARG A 109 -12.80 -0.08 -10.07
CA ARG A 109 -13.74 -0.98 -9.37
C ARG A 109 -14.79 -0.22 -8.54
N LEU A 110 -14.54 1.04 -8.20
CA LEU A 110 -15.46 1.94 -7.50
C LEU A 110 -16.31 2.79 -8.45
N GLY A 111 -16.18 2.60 -9.77
CA GLY A 111 -16.82 3.42 -10.79
C GLY A 111 -16.15 4.78 -11.02
N SER A 112 -14.91 4.97 -10.54
CA SER A 112 -14.16 6.24 -10.70
C SER A 112 -13.01 6.09 -11.70
N SER A 113 -12.83 7.09 -12.55
CA SER A 113 -11.66 7.23 -13.43
C SER A 113 -10.43 7.83 -12.72
N ASN A 114 -10.62 8.41 -11.54
CA ASN A 114 -9.54 9.05 -10.78
C ASN A 114 -8.72 8.02 -9.98
N PRO A 115 -7.47 8.36 -9.61
CA PRO A 115 -6.71 7.64 -8.59
C PRO A 115 -7.54 7.44 -7.32
N LYS A 116 -7.42 6.25 -6.71
CA LYS A 116 -8.29 5.88 -5.58
C LYS A 116 -8.16 6.83 -4.37
N GLY A 117 -6.99 7.41 -4.13
CA GLY A 117 -6.80 8.36 -3.03
C GLY A 117 -7.65 9.65 -3.13
N MET A 118 -8.12 9.98 -4.34
CA MET A 118 -9.02 11.12 -4.58
C MET A 118 -10.49 10.81 -4.30
N TYR A 119 -10.81 9.58 -3.87
CA TYR A 119 -12.20 9.18 -3.63
C TYR A 119 -12.74 9.84 -2.37
N ASP A 120 -13.92 10.48 -2.49
CA ASP A 120 -14.73 10.94 -1.38
C ASP A 120 -15.75 9.85 -1.02
N VAL A 121 -15.68 9.35 0.23
CA VAL A 121 -16.58 8.29 0.72
C VAL A 121 -17.90 8.84 1.25
N GLY A 122 -18.14 10.15 1.13
CA GLY A 122 -19.36 10.83 1.58
C GLY A 122 -19.33 11.22 3.06
N LEU A 123 -18.15 11.52 3.61
CA LEU A 123 -18.02 12.06 4.97
C LEU A 123 -18.72 13.43 5.08
N LEU A 124 -19.00 13.87 6.31
CA LEU A 124 -19.64 15.18 6.55
C LEU A 124 -18.77 16.34 6.04
N SER A 125 -17.46 16.14 5.99
CA SER A 125 -16.47 17.07 5.45
C SER A 125 -16.24 16.95 3.93
N HIS A 126 -16.72 15.88 3.29
CA HIS A 126 -16.40 15.51 1.90
C HIS A 126 -14.88 15.36 1.60
N LYS A 127 -14.07 15.12 2.63
CA LYS A 127 -12.63 14.92 2.46
C LYS A 127 -12.33 13.61 1.75
N THR A 128 -11.32 13.68 0.88
CA THR A 128 -10.77 12.51 0.19
C THR A 128 -9.86 11.68 1.10
N LEU A 129 -9.57 10.44 0.70
CA LEU A 129 -8.62 9.58 1.41
C LEU A 129 -7.23 10.23 1.54
N PHE A 130 -6.74 10.89 0.49
CA PHE A 130 -5.47 11.63 0.54
C PHE A 130 -5.48 12.73 1.61
N GLU A 131 -6.56 13.51 1.69
CA GLU A 131 -6.65 14.59 2.67
C GLU A 131 -6.71 14.07 4.11
N LEU A 132 -7.49 13.01 4.38
CA LEU A 132 -7.54 12.38 5.70
C LEU A 132 -6.15 11.88 6.13
N GLN A 133 -5.42 11.25 5.21
CA GLN A 133 -4.07 10.73 5.46
C GLN A 133 -3.05 11.84 5.69
N ALA A 134 -3.12 12.92 4.90
CA ALA A 134 -2.26 14.09 5.07
C ALA A 134 -2.46 14.77 6.43
N GLN A 135 -3.72 14.93 6.86
CA GLN A 135 -4.03 15.52 8.16
C GLN A 135 -3.61 14.63 9.34
N ARG A 136 -3.61 13.30 9.17
CA ARG A 136 -3.03 12.38 10.16
C ARG A 136 -1.52 12.56 10.29
N ILE A 137 -0.81 12.76 9.18
CA ILE A 137 0.63 13.08 9.19
C ILE A 137 0.86 14.41 9.95
N ALA A 138 0.14 15.47 9.57
CA ALA A 138 0.26 16.77 10.22
C ALA A 138 -0.01 16.68 11.73
N LYS A 139 -1.03 15.92 12.14
CA LYS A 139 -1.35 15.78 13.56
C LYS A 139 -0.27 15.04 14.33
N VAL A 140 0.29 13.95 13.78
CA VAL A 140 1.33 13.20 14.49
C VAL A 140 2.67 13.96 14.55
N GLU A 141 2.98 14.79 13.55
CA GLU A 141 4.09 15.76 13.63
C GLU A 141 3.88 16.75 14.79
N GLU A 142 2.67 17.30 14.92
CA GLU A 142 2.29 18.20 16.02
C GLU A 142 2.45 17.52 17.40
N LEU A 143 1.94 16.29 17.56
CA LEU A 143 2.04 15.53 18.81
C LEU A 143 3.50 15.23 19.18
N ALA A 144 4.31 14.84 18.21
CA ALA A 144 5.73 14.57 18.43
C ALA A 144 6.51 15.86 18.79
N ALA A 145 6.17 16.98 18.16
CA ALA A 145 6.74 18.29 18.49
C ALA A 145 6.40 18.71 19.92
N GLN A 146 5.11 18.61 20.31
CA GLN A 146 4.64 18.91 21.66
C GLN A 146 5.36 18.07 22.72
N LYS A 147 5.45 16.75 22.52
CA LYS A 147 6.15 15.86 23.44
C LYS A 147 7.63 16.25 23.60
N SER A 148 8.30 16.56 22.50
CA SER A 148 9.74 16.85 22.49
C SER A 148 10.11 18.30 22.80
N GLY A 149 9.12 19.18 23.01
CA GLY A 149 9.34 20.61 23.21
C GLY A 149 9.92 21.33 21.98
N LYS A 150 9.76 20.75 20.79
CA LYS A 150 10.19 21.33 19.51
C LYS A 150 9.06 22.14 18.90
N ASP A 151 9.42 23.08 18.03
CA ASP A 151 8.44 23.72 17.16
C ASP A 151 7.92 22.71 16.13
N ALA A 152 6.62 22.74 15.83
CA ALA A 152 6.02 21.84 14.84
C ALA A 152 6.71 21.90 13.47
N ASP A 153 7.27 23.05 13.10
CA ASP A 153 8.00 23.23 11.85
C ASP A 153 9.34 22.48 11.78
N GLN A 154 9.88 22.03 12.91
CA GLN A 154 11.14 21.28 13.00
C GLN A 154 10.95 19.77 12.88
N VAL A 155 9.74 19.28 13.10
CA VAL A 155 9.37 17.86 12.96
C VAL A 155 8.86 17.64 11.54
N ASN A 156 9.42 16.64 10.85
CA ASN A 156 9.16 16.37 9.44
C ASN A 156 9.12 14.87 9.16
N ILE A 157 7.97 14.41 8.67
CA ILE A 157 7.77 13.11 8.07
C ILE A 157 7.81 13.28 6.55
N LEU A 158 8.70 12.56 5.87
CA LEU A 158 8.64 12.49 4.40
C LEU A 158 7.51 11.55 3.99
N TRP A 159 6.65 12.02 3.10
CA TRP A 159 5.57 11.23 2.54
C TRP A 159 5.88 10.89 1.08
N PHE A 160 6.35 9.67 0.86
CA PHE A 160 6.60 9.11 -0.45
C PHE A 160 5.30 8.54 -1.02
N VAL A 161 4.74 9.19 -2.04
CA VAL A 161 3.49 8.76 -2.68
C VAL A 161 3.84 7.97 -3.95
N MET A 162 3.70 6.64 -3.85
CA MET A 162 3.95 5.74 -4.98
C MET A 162 2.74 5.70 -5.91
N THR A 163 2.92 6.15 -7.15
CA THR A 163 1.90 6.10 -8.20
C THR A 163 2.25 5.08 -9.27
N SER A 164 1.32 4.79 -10.17
CA SER A 164 1.59 4.17 -11.47
C SER A 164 1.61 5.25 -12.56
N GLY A 165 2.21 4.97 -13.72
CA GLY A 165 2.22 5.90 -14.86
C GLY A 165 0.84 6.53 -15.15
N PRO A 166 -0.26 5.74 -15.26
CA PRO A 166 -1.60 6.29 -15.49
C PRO A 166 -2.17 7.17 -14.37
N THR A 167 -1.64 7.08 -13.14
CA THR A 167 -2.16 7.82 -11.98
C THR A 167 -1.29 9.02 -11.58
N ARG A 168 -0.05 9.10 -12.08
CA ARG A 168 0.94 10.11 -11.65
C ARG A 168 0.45 11.53 -11.84
N ALA A 169 0.19 11.93 -13.09
CA ALA A 169 -0.10 13.32 -13.43
C ALA A 169 -1.34 13.85 -12.70
N THR A 170 -2.41 13.05 -12.64
CA THR A 170 -3.65 13.40 -11.93
C THR A 170 -3.42 13.53 -10.42
N THR A 171 -2.62 12.65 -9.83
CA THR A 171 -2.30 12.69 -8.39
C THR A 171 -1.49 13.94 -8.04
N GLU A 172 -0.43 14.26 -8.79
CA GLU A 172 0.38 15.47 -8.55
C GLU A 172 -0.44 16.74 -8.70
N ALA A 173 -1.27 16.83 -9.75
CA ALA A 173 -2.15 17.97 -9.98
C ALA A 173 -3.12 18.18 -8.81
N PHE A 174 -3.72 17.08 -8.32
CA PHE A 174 -4.66 17.14 -7.20
C PHE A 174 -4.01 17.61 -5.89
N PHE A 175 -2.81 17.12 -5.57
CA PHE A 175 -2.06 17.60 -4.40
C PHE A 175 -1.70 19.08 -4.51
N LYS A 176 -1.24 19.52 -5.69
CA LYS A 176 -0.89 20.93 -5.93
C LYS A 176 -2.10 21.86 -5.83
N GLU A 177 -3.22 21.47 -6.42
CA GLU A 177 -4.49 22.21 -6.35
C GLU A 177 -4.95 22.39 -4.89
N ASN A 178 -4.79 21.35 -4.07
CA ASN A 178 -5.15 21.35 -2.66
C ASN A 178 -4.03 21.81 -1.72
N LYS A 179 -2.98 22.47 -2.25
CA LYS A 179 -1.84 23.00 -1.47
C LYS A 179 -1.24 21.95 -0.53
N TYR A 180 -1.07 20.73 -1.02
CA TYR A 180 -0.54 19.58 -0.28
C TYR A 180 -1.29 19.29 1.03
N PHE A 181 -2.57 19.68 1.10
CA PHE A 181 -3.46 19.50 2.26
C PHE A 181 -2.89 20.12 3.56
N GLY A 182 -2.07 21.17 3.42
CA GLY A 182 -1.42 21.86 4.53
C GLY A 182 -0.04 21.29 4.92
N LEU A 183 0.40 20.18 4.32
CA LEU A 183 1.77 19.69 4.47
C LEU A 183 2.77 20.57 3.70
N LYS A 184 4.04 20.51 4.10
CA LYS A 184 5.13 21.18 3.37
C LYS A 184 5.35 20.46 2.05
N GLU A 185 5.23 21.17 0.93
CA GLU A 185 5.44 20.64 -0.44
C GLU A 185 6.73 19.81 -0.56
N LYS A 186 7.85 20.33 -0.02
CA LYS A 186 9.15 19.65 -0.04
C LYS A 186 9.19 18.30 0.70
N ASN A 187 8.21 18.01 1.56
CA ASN A 187 8.12 16.76 2.30
C ASN A 187 7.22 15.72 1.60
N VAL A 188 6.52 16.09 0.52
CA VAL A 188 5.70 15.18 -0.27
C VAL A 188 6.44 14.83 -1.56
N ILE A 189 6.85 13.58 -1.71
CA ILE A 189 7.69 13.12 -2.81
C ILE A 189 6.92 12.08 -3.60
N PHE A 190 6.60 12.40 -4.85
CA PHE A 190 5.98 11.43 -5.76
C PHE A 190 7.04 10.58 -6.43
N PHE A 191 6.78 9.28 -6.52
CA PHE A 191 7.61 8.35 -7.29
C PHE A 191 6.73 7.31 -7.99
N GLU A 192 7.15 6.85 -9.18
CA GLU A 192 6.43 5.85 -9.95
C GLU A 192 6.97 4.45 -9.71
N GLN A 193 6.04 3.50 -9.47
CA GLN A 193 6.35 2.08 -9.57
C GLN A 193 6.63 1.68 -11.02
N GLY A 194 7.31 0.55 -11.20
CA GLY A 194 7.61 0.01 -12.51
C GLY A 194 6.41 -0.58 -13.22
N VAL A 195 6.69 -1.14 -14.39
CA VAL A 195 5.77 -1.99 -15.13
C VAL A 195 6.51 -3.21 -15.64
N LEU A 196 5.79 -4.31 -15.83
CA LEU A 196 6.25 -5.47 -16.54
C LEU A 196 5.47 -5.62 -17.86
N PRO A 197 6.12 -6.13 -18.92
CA PRO A 197 5.41 -6.49 -20.13
C PRO A 197 4.43 -7.63 -19.83
N CYS A 198 3.26 -7.57 -20.45
CA CYS A 198 2.34 -8.69 -20.52
C CYS A 198 2.94 -9.76 -21.44
N LEU A 199 2.90 -11.02 -21.01
CA LEU A 199 3.49 -12.12 -21.75
C LEU A 199 2.44 -13.14 -22.16
N THR A 200 2.68 -13.87 -23.23
CA THR A 200 2.02 -15.16 -23.46
C THR A 200 2.58 -16.21 -22.50
N GLU A 201 1.90 -17.35 -22.35
CA GLU A 201 2.39 -18.47 -21.50
C GLU A 201 3.75 -19.02 -21.95
N ASP A 202 4.08 -18.91 -23.24
CA ASP A 202 5.37 -19.30 -23.82
C ASP A 202 6.42 -18.18 -23.78
N GLY A 203 6.13 -17.05 -23.12
CA GLY A 203 7.10 -15.99 -22.84
C GLY A 203 7.29 -14.95 -23.94
N LYS A 204 6.38 -14.84 -24.91
CA LYS A 204 6.38 -13.76 -25.91
C LYS A 204 5.76 -12.50 -25.32
N VAL A 205 6.44 -11.36 -25.48
CA VAL A 205 5.88 -10.06 -25.11
C VAL A 205 4.68 -9.75 -26.01
N ILE A 206 3.56 -9.39 -25.40
CA ILE A 206 2.32 -9.06 -26.12
C ILE A 206 2.41 -7.61 -26.62
N LEU A 207 2.14 -7.39 -27.90
CA LEU A 207 1.87 -6.06 -28.46
C LEU A 207 0.47 -5.62 -28.04
N GLY A 208 0.32 -4.43 -27.44
CA GLY A 208 -1.00 -3.88 -27.10
C GLY A 208 -1.72 -3.37 -28.34
N ASN A 209 -0.96 -2.79 -29.27
CA ASN A 209 -1.33 -2.46 -30.63
C ASN A 209 -0.07 -2.50 -31.51
N LYS A 210 -0.16 -2.05 -32.78
CA LYS A 210 0.99 -2.09 -33.72
C LYS A 210 2.22 -1.34 -33.24
N GLY A 211 2.05 -0.28 -32.44
CA GLY A 211 3.09 0.66 -32.04
C GLY A 211 3.45 0.62 -30.55
N ASN A 212 2.89 -0.29 -29.76
CA ASN A 212 3.23 -0.38 -28.34
C ASN A 212 3.20 -1.80 -27.78
N VAL A 213 3.98 -2.01 -26.72
CA VAL A 213 3.93 -3.23 -25.92
C VAL A 213 2.84 -3.12 -24.86
N ALA A 214 2.10 -4.21 -24.64
CA ALA A 214 1.15 -4.29 -23.55
C ALA A 214 1.93 -4.40 -22.23
N VAL A 215 1.69 -3.47 -21.30
CA VAL A 215 2.32 -3.47 -19.98
C VAL A 215 1.27 -3.48 -18.87
N ALA A 216 1.68 -3.95 -17.70
CA ALA A 216 0.91 -3.85 -16.48
C ALA A 216 1.82 -3.38 -15.33
N PRO A 217 1.27 -2.71 -14.31
CA PRO A 217 1.99 -2.50 -13.05
C PRO A 217 2.62 -3.80 -12.53
N ASP A 218 3.80 -3.71 -11.96
CA ASP A 218 4.59 -4.85 -11.46
C ASP A 218 4.19 -5.29 -10.03
N GLY A 219 2.97 -4.97 -9.61
CA GLY A 219 2.44 -5.23 -8.27
C GLY A 219 2.87 -4.20 -7.23
N ASN A 220 2.33 -4.28 -6.01
CA ASN A 220 2.69 -3.34 -4.95
C ASN A 220 4.10 -3.60 -4.38
N GLY A 221 4.66 -4.79 -4.57
CA GLY A 221 6.06 -5.12 -4.33
C GLY A 221 7.03 -4.44 -5.29
N GLY A 222 6.54 -3.88 -6.42
CA GLY A 222 7.32 -3.00 -7.29
C GLY A 222 7.92 -1.77 -6.58
N VAL A 223 7.43 -1.46 -5.36
CA VAL A 223 8.00 -0.46 -4.46
C VAL A 223 9.50 -0.65 -4.27
N TYR A 224 10.00 -1.89 -4.16
CA TYR A 224 11.42 -2.14 -3.87
C TYR A 224 12.33 -1.68 -5.01
N THR A 225 12.05 -2.12 -6.24
CA THR A 225 12.75 -1.64 -7.43
C THR A 225 12.59 -0.12 -7.58
N ALA A 226 11.39 0.43 -7.33
CA ALA A 226 11.11 1.85 -7.50
C ALA A 226 11.87 2.76 -6.50
N LEU A 227 12.12 2.29 -5.27
CA LEU A 227 12.89 3.00 -4.26
C LEU A 227 14.36 3.21 -4.63
N HIS A 228 14.94 2.29 -5.40
CA HIS A 228 16.33 2.36 -5.87
C HIS A 228 16.46 3.07 -7.22
N ASN A 229 15.37 3.26 -7.95
CA ASN A 229 15.38 3.88 -9.27
C ASN A 229 15.33 5.41 -9.17
N LYS A 230 16.40 6.10 -9.55
CA LYS A 230 16.45 7.58 -9.62
C LYS A 230 15.34 8.17 -10.49
N LYS A 231 15.01 7.49 -11.58
CA LYS A 231 14.01 7.94 -12.56
C LYS A 231 12.57 7.77 -12.06
N SER A 232 12.34 7.05 -10.95
CA SER A 232 10.98 6.92 -10.39
C SER A 232 10.43 8.26 -9.91
N ILE A 233 11.29 9.16 -9.41
CA ILE A 233 10.89 10.51 -9.00
C ILE A 233 10.64 11.39 -10.23
N SER A 234 11.62 11.49 -11.13
CA SER A 234 11.47 12.19 -12.41
C SER A 234 12.58 11.77 -13.38
N PRO A 235 12.42 11.99 -14.71
CA PRO A 235 13.46 11.66 -15.69
C PRO A 235 14.80 12.37 -15.48
N THR A 236 14.80 13.50 -14.76
CA THR A 236 15.98 14.34 -14.50
C THR A 236 16.51 14.21 -13.06
N SER A 237 15.87 13.39 -12.22
CA SER A 237 16.29 13.23 -10.83
C SER A 237 17.67 12.56 -10.74
N THR A 238 18.54 13.11 -9.90
CA THR A 238 19.88 12.59 -9.62
C THR A 238 19.91 11.64 -8.41
N LYS A 239 18.83 11.61 -7.64
CA LYS A 239 18.63 10.82 -6.43
C LYS A 239 17.41 9.93 -6.55
N SER A 240 17.49 8.74 -5.97
CA SER A 240 16.37 7.83 -5.80
C SER A 240 15.69 8.08 -4.44
N PRO A 241 14.46 7.57 -4.21
CA PRO A 241 13.85 7.63 -2.90
C PRO A 241 14.75 7.11 -1.76
N ILE A 242 15.50 6.01 -1.98
CA ILE A 242 16.38 5.45 -0.96
C ILE A 242 17.61 6.34 -0.67
N ASP A 243 18.11 7.07 -1.68
CA ASP A 243 19.17 8.08 -1.51
C ASP A 243 18.65 9.21 -0.60
N ILE A 244 17.43 9.70 -0.86
CA ILE A 244 16.80 10.77 -0.06
C ILE A 244 16.63 10.33 1.40
N LEU A 245 16.11 9.11 1.64
CA LEU A 245 15.96 8.57 3.00
C LEU A 245 17.31 8.51 3.73
N THR A 246 18.33 7.95 3.07
CA THR A 246 19.64 7.72 3.66
C THR A 246 20.38 9.02 3.97
N GLU A 247 20.43 9.96 3.02
CA GLU A 247 21.16 11.22 3.17
C GLU A 247 20.53 12.16 4.20
N ASN A 248 19.21 12.05 4.44
CA ASN A 248 18.50 12.88 5.41
C ASN A 248 18.31 12.18 6.77
N GLY A 249 18.88 11.00 6.98
CA GLY A 249 18.87 10.31 8.28
C GLY A 249 17.53 9.65 8.66
N TYR A 250 16.67 9.36 7.67
CA TYR A 250 15.45 8.58 7.91
C TYR A 250 15.84 7.11 8.10
N GLU A 251 15.59 6.59 9.31
CA GLU A 251 15.96 5.23 9.70
C GLU A 251 14.80 4.23 9.54
N TYR A 252 13.56 4.73 9.56
CA TYR A 252 12.35 3.92 9.62
C TYR A 252 11.34 4.35 8.57
N ILE A 253 10.58 3.38 8.06
CA ILE A 253 9.52 3.60 7.09
C ILE A 253 8.25 2.92 7.57
N HIS A 254 7.14 3.66 7.53
CA HIS A 254 5.80 3.09 7.59
C HIS A 254 5.19 3.02 6.18
N ALA A 255 5.00 1.82 5.65
CA ALA A 255 4.38 1.59 4.34
C ALA A 255 2.93 1.15 4.49
N TYR A 256 2.00 1.74 3.74
CA TYR A 256 0.58 1.40 3.82
C TYR A 256 -0.16 1.55 2.49
N CYS A 257 -1.32 0.91 2.38
CA CYS A 257 -2.18 1.00 1.19
C CYS A 257 -3.16 2.18 1.27
N VAL A 258 -3.37 2.88 0.15
CA VAL A 258 -4.20 4.09 0.08
C VAL A 258 -5.67 3.89 0.47
N ASP A 259 -6.17 2.66 0.38
CA ASP A 259 -7.61 2.41 0.45
C ASP A 259 -8.18 2.13 1.82
N ASN A 260 -7.38 2.23 2.88
CA ASN A 260 -7.87 2.10 4.24
C ASN A 260 -8.26 3.47 4.82
N SER A 261 -9.56 3.71 4.93
CA SER A 261 -10.14 4.96 5.47
C SER A 261 -9.76 5.20 6.94
N LEU A 262 -9.47 4.14 7.69
CA LEU A 262 -9.08 4.20 9.11
C LEU A 262 -7.56 4.12 9.35
N CYS A 263 -6.74 4.12 8.29
CA CYS A 263 -5.29 3.97 8.43
C CYS A 263 -4.68 5.01 9.38
N LYS A 264 -4.10 4.56 10.51
CA LYS A 264 -3.25 5.38 11.37
C LYS A 264 -1.90 5.62 10.72
N VAL A 265 -1.85 6.62 9.85
CA VAL A 265 -0.63 6.98 9.10
C VAL A 265 0.46 7.44 10.08
N ALA A 266 1.66 6.85 9.96
CA ALA A 266 2.79 7.09 10.86
C ALA A 266 2.47 6.79 12.33
N ASP A 267 1.73 5.70 12.59
CA ASP A 267 1.35 5.27 13.94
C ASP A 267 2.56 5.11 14.88
N PRO A 268 2.68 5.97 15.91
CA PRO A 268 3.77 5.89 16.86
C PRO A 268 3.81 4.56 17.62
N THR A 269 2.65 3.95 17.90
CA THR A 269 2.59 2.68 18.64
C THR A 269 3.25 1.56 17.83
N PHE A 270 2.87 1.42 16.57
CA PHE A 270 3.44 0.39 15.69
C PHE A 270 4.91 0.61 15.37
N VAL A 271 5.30 1.86 15.08
CA VAL A 271 6.70 2.22 14.83
C VAL A 271 7.54 1.92 16.08
N GLY A 272 7.10 2.37 17.25
CA GLY A 272 7.82 2.14 18.50
C GLY A 272 7.88 0.67 18.90
N TYR A 273 6.81 -0.11 18.67
CA TYR A 273 6.82 -1.56 18.89
C TYR A 273 7.86 -2.25 17.99
N SER A 274 7.91 -1.88 16.71
CA SER A 274 8.86 -2.44 15.75
C SER A 274 10.31 -2.09 16.11
N ILE A 275 10.57 -0.85 16.52
CA ILE A 275 11.90 -0.41 17.01
C ILE A 275 12.27 -1.16 18.29
N ALA A 276 11.36 -1.30 19.25
CA ALA A 276 11.61 -2.00 20.51
C ALA A 276 11.90 -3.49 20.29
N SER A 277 11.29 -4.09 19.26
CA SER A 277 11.49 -5.49 18.89
C SER A 277 12.81 -5.74 18.13
N GLY A 278 13.50 -4.69 17.68
CA GLY A 278 14.76 -4.82 16.94
C GLY A 278 14.63 -5.55 15.61
N VAL A 279 13.47 -5.46 14.97
CA VAL A 279 13.18 -6.13 13.70
C VAL A 279 13.47 -5.24 12.50
N ASP A 280 13.84 -5.87 11.38
CA ASP A 280 14.01 -5.20 10.10
C ASP A 280 12.67 -4.94 9.41
N CYS A 281 11.66 -5.76 9.71
CA CYS A 281 10.31 -5.63 9.19
C CYS A 281 9.24 -5.83 10.28
N GLY A 282 8.15 -5.08 10.20
CA GLY A 282 6.98 -5.27 11.04
C GLY A 282 5.70 -5.31 10.21
N ALA A 283 4.65 -5.95 10.71
CA ALA A 283 3.35 -5.99 10.07
C ALA A 283 2.22 -5.73 11.07
N LYS A 284 1.26 -4.88 10.69
CA LYS A 284 -0.02 -4.80 11.39
C LYS A 284 -0.98 -5.84 10.86
N VAL A 285 -1.73 -6.43 11.76
CA VAL A 285 -2.82 -7.35 11.45
C VAL A 285 -4.06 -7.00 12.26
N VAL A 286 -5.20 -7.46 11.78
CA VAL A 286 -6.44 -7.49 12.56
C VAL A 286 -6.87 -8.94 12.74
N GLN A 287 -7.72 -9.20 13.72
CA GLN A 287 -8.36 -10.50 13.81
C GLN A 287 -9.23 -10.74 12.57
N LYS A 288 -9.10 -11.92 11.97
CA LYS A 288 -9.94 -12.42 10.89
C LYS A 288 -11.36 -12.62 11.44
N ARG A 289 -12.37 -12.11 10.73
CA ARG A 289 -13.77 -12.13 11.20
C ARG A 289 -14.39 -13.52 11.11
N ASP A 290 -14.05 -14.26 10.07
CA ASP A 290 -14.58 -15.59 9.78
C ASP A 290 -13.57 -16.40 8.98
N ALA A 291 -13.70 -17.73 9.00
CA ALA A 291 -12.77 -18.64 8.33
C ALA A 291 -12.62 -18.38 6.82
N HIS A 292 -13.62 -17.77 6.18
CA HIS A 292 -13.68 -17.55 4.74
C HIS A 292 -13.61 -16.07 4.33
N GLU A 293 -13.21 -15.18 5.25
CA GLU A 293 -12.91 -13.79 4.92
C GLU A 293 -11.83 -13.75 3.83
N SER A 294 -12.10 -13.02 2.74
CA SER A 294 -11.18 -12.87 1.59
C SER A 294 -10.01 -11.94 1.91
N VAL A 295 -9.15 -12.38 2.82
CA VAL A 295 -7.97 -11.67 3.29
C VAL A 295 -6.81 -12.65 3.45
N GLY A 296 -5.62 -12.25 3.01
CA GLY A 296 -4.40 -13.00 3.29
C GLY A 296 -4.07 -12.99 4.78
N VAL A 297 -3.55 -14.11 5.28
CA VAL A 297 -3.17 -14.28 6.70
C VAL A 297 -1.66 -14.44 6.81
N ILE A 298 -1.05 -13.78 7.80
CA ILE A 298 0.37 -14.01 8.11
C ILE A 298 0.49 -15.37 8.80
N ALA A 299 1.36 -16.22 8.27
CA ALA A 299 1.63 -17.56 8.75
C ALA A 299 3.11 -17.91 8.53
N LEU A 300 3.52 -19.10 8.97
CA LEU A 300 4.77 -19.69 8.54
C LEU A 300 4.51 -20.70 7.41
N ARG A 301 5.30 -20.61 6.33
CA ARG A 301 5.44 -21.66 5.32
C ARG A 301 6.86 -22.20 5.43
N ASP A 302 7.01 -23.49 5.69
CA ASP A 302 8.33 -24.13 5.86
C ASP A 302 9.20 -23.39 6.90
N SER A 303 8.61 -23.02 8.04
CA SER A 303 9.22 -22.25 9.14
C SER A 303 9.65 -20.81 8.81
N LYS A 304 9.22 -20.25 7.68
CA LYS A 304 9.48 -18.85 7.29
C LYS A 304 8.19 -18.05 7.23
N PHE A 305 8.21 -16.80 7.67
CA PHE A 305 7.05 -15.93 7.56
C PHE A 305 6.62 -15.74 6.11
N SER A 306 5.33 -15.84 5.87
CA SER A 306 4.69 -15.60 4.57
C SER A 306 3.29 -15.05 4.80
N VAL A 307 2.73 -14.41 3.80
CA VAL A 307 1.28 -14.22 3.72
C VAL A 307 0.73 -15.38 2.89
N VAL A 308 -0.29 -16.05 3.41
CA VAL A 308 -1.03 -17.08 2.69
C VAL A 308 -2.33 -16.45 2.23
N GLU A 309 -2.49 -16.31 0.91
CA GLU A 309 -3.71 -15.74 0.35
C GLU A 309 -4.92 -16.64 0.62
N TYR A 310 -6.11 -16.03 0.69
CA TYR A 310 -7.34 -16.77 1.01
C TYR A 310 -7.67 -17.86 -0.03
N SER A 311 -7.16 -17.73 -1.26
CA SER A 311 -7.29 -18.72 -2.33
C SER A 311 -6.29 -19.88 -2.23
N GLU A 312 -5.27 -19.75 -1.38
CA GLU A 312 -4.17 -20.72 -1.23
C GLU A 312 -4.27 -21.54 0.06
N ILE A 313 -4.93 -21.01 1.10
CA ILE A 313 -5.08 -21.71 2.38
C ILE A 313 -6.07 -22.89 2.25
N PRO A 314 -5.68 -24.12 2.62
CA PRO A 314 -6.58 -25.27 2.66
C PRO A 314 -7.76 -25.05 3.62
N LYS A 315 -8.94 -25.55 3.25
CA LYS A 315 -10.18 -25.35 4.03
C LYS A 315 -10.05 -25.78 5.50
N ASN A 316 -9.43 -26.93 5.75
CA ASN A 316 -9.22 -27.45 7.10
C ASN A 316 -8.33 -26.54 7.96
N LEU A 317 -7.36 -25.83 7.37
CA LEU A 317 -6.53 -24.87 8.08
C LEU A 317 -7.25 -23.52 8.26
N ALA A 318 -8.02 -23.09 7.26
CA ALA A 318 -8.81 -21.86 7.34
C ALA A 318 -9.88 -21.93 8.45
N GLU A 319 -10.45 -23.11 8.68
CA GLU A 319 -11.45 -23.41 9.72
C GLU A 319 -10.82 -23.88 11.04
N LEU A 320 -9.49 -24.03 11.12
CA LEU A 320 -8.82 -24.52 12.32
C LEU A 320 -9.00 -23.53 13.47
N VAL A 321 -9.43 -24.05 14.62
CA VAL A 321 -9.59 -23.31 15.86
C VAL A 321 -8.46 -23.67 16.82
N ASP A 322 -7.91 -22.66 17.48
CA ASP A 322 -6.97 -22.82 18.58
C ASP A 322 -7.76 -23.13 19.87
N ASP A 323 -7.57 -24.33 20.42
CA ASP A 323 -8.32 -24.81 21.59
C ASP A 323 -8.08 -23.97 22.86
N GLY A 324 -6.93 -23.29 22.96
CA GLY A 324 -6.59 -22.47 24.12
C GLY A 324 -7.30 -21.11 24.13
N THR A 325 -7.55 -20.55 22.95
CA THR A 325 -8.15 -19.21 22.77
C THR A 325 -9.59 -19.25 22.28
N GLY A 326 -10.03 -20.35 21.68
CA GLY A 326 -11.33 -20.49 21.01
C GLY A 326 -11.46 -19.66 19.72
N LYS A 327 -10.34 -19.10 19.22
CA LYS A 327 -10.29 -18.29 17.99
C LYS A 327 -9.73 -19.12 16.84
N LEU A 328 -9.82 -18.61 15.61
CA LEU A 328 -9.14 -19.22 14.47
C LEU A 328 -7.63 -19.29 14.75
N ALA A 329 -6.98 -20.39 14.38
CA ALA A 329 -5.54 -20.54 14.51
C ALA A 329 -4.80 -19.60 13.52
N PHE A 330 -5.36 -19.43 12.32
CA PHE A 330 -4.86 -18.51 11.29
C PHE A 330 -5.64 -17.18 11.32
N ASN A 331 -5.43 -16.40 12.38
CA ASN A 331 -6.21 -15.18 12.66
C ASN A 331 -5.53 -13.86 12.30
N ALA A 332 -4.24 -13.89 11.94
CA ALA A 332 -3.43 -12.70 11.69
C ALA A 332 -3.70 -12.13 10.29
N ALA A 333 -4.87 -11.52 10.08
CA ALA A 333 -5.28 -10.98 8.79
C ALA A 333 -4.44 -9.75 8.41
N ASN A 334 -3.71 -9.86 7.30
CA ASN A 334 -2.83 -8.80 6.79
C ASN A 334 -3.64 -7.60 6.30
N ILE A 335 -3.36 -6.42 6.82
CA ILE A 335 -4.02 -5.16 6.43
C ILE A 335 -3.12 -4.24 5.59
N ALA A 336 -2.05 -4.79 5.00
CA ALA A 336 -1.10 -4.07 4.16
C ALA A 336 -0.55 -2.79 4.81
N ASN A 337 -0.19 -2.89 6.09
CA ASN A 337 0.48 -1.86 6.87
C ASN A 337 1.76 -2.47 7.44
N HIS A 338 2.90 -1.96 7.00
CA HIS A 338 4.21 -2.56 7.25
C HIS A 338 5.20 -1.52 7.77
N PHE A 339 6.13 -1.99 8.58
CA PHE A 339 7.29 -1.24 9.04
C PHE A 339 8.52 -1.80 8.35
N TYR A 340 9.46 -0.93 8.00
CA TYR A 340 10.78 -1.32 7.50
C TYR A 340 11.87 -0.45 8.12
N THR A 341 13.04 -1.03 8.35
CA THR A 341 14.25 -0.22 8.49
C THR A 341 14.73 0.24 7.11
N THR A 342 15.23 1.47 7.01
CA THR A 342 15.84 1.97 5.76
C THR A 342 17.01 1.08 5.35
N LYS A 343 17.76 0.55 6.32
CA LYS A 343 18.86 -0.38 6.09
C LYS A 343 18.38 -1.65 5.38
N PHE A 344 17.29 -2.26 5.82
CA PHE A 344 16.74 -3.46 5.19
C PHE A 344 16.34 -3.20 3.73
N LEU A 345 15.62 -2.10 3.47
CA LEU A 345 15.23 -1.70 2.10
C LEU A 345 16.43 -1.40 1.20
N ARG A 346 17.46 -0.75 1.76
CA ARG A 346 18.66 -0.33 1.02
C ARG A 346 19.62 -1.47 0.75
N ASP A 347 19.95 -2.25 1.77
CA ASP A 347 21.10 -3.16 1.75
C ASP A 347 20.68 -4.63 1.58
N GLU A 348 19.56 -5.05 2.18
CA GLU A 348 19.21 -6.47 2.24
C GLU A 348 18.33 -6.91 1.06
N ILE A 349 17.25 -6.17 0.75
CA ILE A 349 16.34 -6.55 -0.35
C ILE A 349 17.05 -6.78 -1.69
N PRO A 350 17.97 -5.90 -2.16
CA PRO A 350 18.67 -6.13 -3.43
C PRO A 350 19.43 -7.45 -3.52
N LYS A 351 19.83 -8.04 -2.37
CA LYS A 351 20.56 -9.32 -2.32
C LYS A 351 19.67 -10.53 -2.60
N PHE A 352 18.35 -10.41 -2.47
CA PHE A 352 17.44 -11.55 -2.60
C PHE A 352 16.18 -11.29 -3.44
N GLU A 353 15.87 -10.05 -3.85
CA GLU A 353 14.68 -9.73 -4.66
C GLU A 353 14.58 -10.61 -5.92
N HIS A 354 15.70 -10.87 -6.60
CA HIS A 354 15.77 -11.73 -7.79
C HIS A 354 15.42 -13.21 -7.53
N LYS A 355 15.27 -13.62 -6.27
CA LYS A 355 14.90 -14.99 -5.85
C LYS A 355 13.41 -15.10 -5.52
N ILE A 356 12.68 -13.98 -5.48
CA ILE A 356 11.26 -13.96 -5.15
C ILE A 356 10.47 -14.25 -6.42
N ALA A 357 9.57 -15.22 -6.35
CA ALA A 357 8.69 -15.56 -7.46
C ALA A 357 7.57 -14.51 -7.56
N TYR A 358 7.34 -14.03 -8.78
CA TYR A 358 6.19 -13.16 -9.05
C TYR A 358 4.91 -14.01 -9.12
N HIS A 359 3.79 -13.43 -8.72
CA HIS A 359 2.47 -14.05 -8.85
C HIS A 359 1.94 -13.90 -10.27
N ILE A 360 1.45 -15.00 -10.84
CA ILE A 360 0.88 -15.03 -12.19
C ILE A 360 -0.62 -14.77 -12.14
N ALA A 361 -1.07 -13.80 -12.92
CA ALA A 361 -2.48 -13.54 -13.17
C ALA A 361 -2.80 -13.70 -14.66
N ARG A 362 -3.51 -14.77 -15.02
CA ARG A 362 -4.00 -15.01 -16.39
C ARG A 362 -5.13 -14.03 -16.72
N LYS A 363 -4.98 -13.25 -17.80
CA LYS A 363 -5.93 -12.19 -18.18
C LYS A 363 -6.26 -12.23 -19.67
N LYS A 364 -7.38 -11.60 -20.02
CA LYS A 364 -7.74 -11.27 -21.40
C LYS A 364 -7.05 -9.94 -21.73
N ILE A 365 -5.95 -10.02 -22.47
CA ILE A 365 -5.06 -8.89 -22.77
C ILE A 365 -5.32 -8.48 -24.22
N PRO A 366 -5.92 -7.30 -24.45
CA PRO A 366 -6.07 -6.75 -25.79
C PRO A 366 -4.74 -6.75 -26.53
N THR A 367 -4.77 -7.15 -27.80
CA THR A 367 -3.56 -7.36 -28.62
C THR A 367 -3.84 -7.05 -30.08
N VAL A 368 -2.84 -7.20 -30.93
CA VAL A 368 -2.95 -7.09 -32.39
C VAL A 368 -2.72 -8.45 -33.05
N ASP A 369 -3.53 -8.78 -34.06
CA ASP A 369 -3.29 -9.95 -34.91
C ASP A 369 -2.05 -9.72 -35.77
N LEU A 370 -1.01 -10.53 -35.61
CA LEU A 370 0.29 -10.33 -36.27
C LEU A 370 0.25 -10.49 -37.80
N LYS A 371 -0.78 -11.12 -38.38
CA LYS A 371 -0.90 -11.32 -39.83
C LYS A 371 -1.63 -10.17 -40.52
N THR A 372 -2.70 -9.70 -39.91
CA THR A 372 -3.62 -8.70 -40.48
C THR A 372 -3.37 -7.31 -39.94
N GLY A 373 -2.78 -7.19 -38.75
CA GLY A 373 -2.64 -5.93 -38.03
C GLY A 373 -3.94 -5.41 -37.41
N SER A 374 -4.99 -6.23 -37.33
CA SER A 374 -6.27 -5.82 -36.72
C SER A 374 -6.24 -5.92 -35.20
N ASP A 375 -6.94 -5.03 -34.50
CA ASP A 375 -7.11 -5.10 -33.04
C ASP A 375 -7.92 -6.34 -32.64
N VAL A 376 -7.48 -7.00 -31.57
CA VAL A 376 -8.10 -8.21 -31.03
C VAL A 376 -8.44 -7.99 -29.56
N LYS A 377 -9.70 -8.27 -29.21
CA LYS A 377 -10.18 -8.36 -27.83
C LYS A 377 -10.48 -9.83 -27.50
N PRO A 378 -9.59 -10.53 -26.79
CA PRO A 378 -9.72 -11.96 -26.54
C PRO A 378 -10.98 -12.31 -25.72
N GLU A 379 -11.65 -13.40 -26.07
CA GLU A 379 -12.80 -13.93 -25.31
C GLU A 379 -12.35 -14.81 -24.13
N THR A 380 -11.19 -15.45 -24.23
CA THR A 380 -10.53 -16.24 -23.19
C THR A 380 -9.17 -15.63 -22.81
N PRO A 381 -8.61 -15.94 -21.63
CA PRO A 381 -7.26 -15.49 -21.27
C PRO A 381 -6.23 -15.92 -22.32
N ASN A 382 -5.43 -14.97 -22.80
CA ASN A 382 -4.40 -15.17 -23.84
C ASN A 382 -3.00 -14.81 -23.37
N GLY A 383 -2.86 -14.35 -22.12
CA GLY A 383 -1.58 -13.98 -21.55
C GLY A 383 -1.62 -13.83 -20.04
N VAL A 384 -0.44 -13.58 -19.49
CA VAL A 384 -0.15 -13.45 -18.08
C VAL A 384 0.31 -12.04 -17.75
N LYS A 385 -0.12 -11.56 -16.59
CA LYS A 385 0.47 -10.44 -15.87
C LYS A 385 1.22 -11.00 -14.67
N MET A 386 2.34 -10.38 -14.33
CA MET A 386 3.18 -10.79 -13.22
C MET A 386 3.25 -9.66 -12.21
N GLU A 387 2.99 -9.96 -10.96
CA GLU A 387 2.96 -8.97 -9.87
C GLU A 387 3.80 -9.48 -8.70
N LEU A 388 4.60 -8.61 -8.11
CA LEU A 388 5.25 -8.85 -6.83
C LEU A 388 4.38 -8.27 -5.72
N PHE A 389 4.26 -8.97 -4.58
CA PHE A 389 3.59 -8.41 -3.42
C PHE A 389 4.58 -7.88 -2.39
N ILE A 390 4.21 -6.76 -1.74
CA ILE A 390 5.02 -6.07 -0.73
C ILE A 390 5.27 -6.92 0.53
N PHE A 391 4.63 -8.07 0.68
CA PHE A 391 4.86 -8.96 1.82
C PHE A 391 5.71 -10.19 1.44
N ASP A 392 6.09 -10.36 0.17
CA ASP A 392 6.88 -11.50 -0.29
C ASP A 392 8.35 -11.46 0.20
N VAL A 393 8.73 -10.37 0.88
CA VAL A 393 10.03 -10.23 1.56
C VAL A 393 10.04 -10.85 2.96
N PHE A 394 8.88 -11.17 3.54
CA PHE A 394 8.78 -11.73 4.89
C PHE A 394 9.60 -13.02 5.12
N PRO A 395 9.76 -13.93 4.14
CA PRO A 395 10.61 -15.11 4.32
C PRO A 395 12.10 -14.82 4.52
N PHE A 396 12.54 -13.57 4.30
CA PHE A 396 13.95 -13.16 4.27
C PHE A 396 14.33 -12.22 5.42
N THR A 397 13.45 -12.04 6.41
CA THR A 397 13.63 -11.07 7.49
C THR A 397 13.09 -11.59 8.82
N ASN A 398 13.49 -10.93 9.91
CA ASN A 398 12.79 -11.07 11.19
C ASN A 398 11.56 -10.16 11.18
N LEU A 399 10.43 -10.68 11.68
CA LEU A 399 9.14 -10.01 11.61
C LEU A 399 8.55 -9.82 13.01
N ALA A 400 8.11 -8.60 13.32
CA ALA A 400 7.24 -8.35 14.46
C ALA A 400 5.81 -8.08 13.98
N ILE A 401 4.83 -8.76 14.56
CA ILE A 401 3.42 -8.64 14.21
C ILE A 401 2.70 -7.89 15.34
N LEU A 402 1.95 -6.85 14.98
CA LEU A 402 1.09 -6.11 15.90
C LEU A 402 -0.37 -6.29 15.52
N GLU A 403 -1.12 -6.98 16.36
CA GLU A 403 -2.57 -7.06 16.27
C GLU A 403 -3.22 -5.76 16.78
N VAL A 404 -4.03 -5.14 15.93
CA VAL A 404 -4.78 -3.91 16.20
C VAL A 404 -6.29 -4.15 16.13
N GLU A 405 -7.05 -3.24 16.73
CA GLU A 405 -8.51 -3.26 16.68
C GLU A 405 -9.01 -2.84 15.29
N ARG A 406 -9.68 -3.75 14.58
CA ARG A 406 -10.20 -3.50 13.22
C ARG A 406 -11.05 -2.23 13.15
N LYS A 407 -11.97 -2.09 14.10
CA LYS A 407 -12.89 -0.95 14.18
C LYS A 407 -12.15 0.38 14.21
N ASP A 408 -10.92 0.42 14.71
CA ASP A 408 -10.13 1.64 14.90
C ASP A 408 -9.09 1.87 13.81
N GLU A 409 -8.66 0.81 13.10
CA GLU A 409 -7.52 0.90 12.19
C GLU A 409 -7.74 0.33 10.80
N PHE A 410 -8.84 -0.37 10.51
CA PHE A 410 -9.03 -1.03 9.21
C PHE A 410 -10.48 -0.99 8.70
N SER A 411 -10.72 -0.11 7.72
CA SER A 411 -11.94 -0.09 6.89
C SER A 411 -11.54 0.15 5.44
N PRO A 412 -11.33 -0.92 4.65
CA PRO A 412 -10.82 -0.81 3.29
C PRO A 412 -11.93 -0.43 2.29
N LEU A 413 -11.55 0.32 1.26
CA LEU A 413 -12.42 0.72 0.15
C LEU A 413 -12.05 -0.10 -1.11
N LYS A 414 -12.75 -1.22 -1.33
CA LYS A 414 -12.46 -2.17 -2.41
C LYS A 414 -13.58 -2.28 -3.44
N ASN A 415 -14.83 -2.12 -3.02
CA ASN A 415 -16.03 -2.43 -3.81
C ASN A 415 -16.88 -1.19 -4.10
N ALA A 416 -17.60 -1.22 -5.21
CA ALA A 416 -18.54 -0.16 -5.60
C ALA A 416 -19.70 -0.04 -4.60
N PRO A 417 -20.37 1.14 -4.54
CA PRO A 417 -21.62 1.34 -3.82
C PRO A 417 -22.62 0.20 -4.01
N GLY A 418 -23.30 -0.19 -2.93
CA GLY A 418 -24.32 -1.26 -2.93
C GLY A 418 -23.77 -2.69 -2.83
N SER A 419 -22.45 -2.88 -2.77
CA SER A 419 -21.85 -4.19 -2.47
C SER A 419 -22.00 -4.55 -0.98
N LYS A 420 -21.79 -5.83 -0.62
CA LYS A 420 -21.97 -6.33 0.76
C LYS A 420 -20.99 -5.75 1.79
N SER A 421 -19.76 -5.45 1.39
CA SER A 421 -18.70 -4.98 2.29
C SER A 421 -17.67 -4.13 1.55
N ASP A 422 -16.85 -3.40 2.30
CA ASP A 422 -15.67 -2.66 1.81
C ASP A 422 -16.03 -1.63 0.73
N THR A 423 -17.15 -0.94 0.95
CA THR A 423 -17.75 0.09 0.09
C THR A 423 -17.58 1.50 0.67
N PRO A 424 -17.87 2.57 -0.09
CA PRO A 424 -17.90 3.93 0.44
C PRO A 424 -18.78 4.06 1.69
N GLU A 425 -19.95 3.42 1.71
CA GLU A 425 -20.89 3.48 2.83
C GLU A 425 -20.30 2.83 4.10
N THR A 426 -19.63 1.69 3.97
CA THR A 426 -18.96 1.05 5.11
C THR A 426 -17.81 1.91 5.63
N SER A 427 -16.97 2.45 4.73
CA SER A 427 -15.88 3.37 5.08
C SER A 427 -16.39 4.62 5.81
N ARG A 428 -17.45 5.26 5.30
CA ARG A 428 -18.10 6.42 5.93
C ARG A 428 -18.59 6.07 7.33
N SER A 429 -19.36 4.99 7.46
CA SER A 429 -19.93 4.54 8.72
C SER A 429 -18.85 4.29 9.78
N ASP A 430 -17.75 3.64 9.38
CA ASP A 430 -16.66 3.30 10.28
C ASP A 430 -15.90 4.54 10.77
N VAL A 431 -15.64 5.52 9.90
CA VAL A 431 -14.99 6.80 10.26
C VAL A 431 -15.85 7.63 11.23
N LEU A 432 -17.16 7.73 10.98
CA LEU A 432 -18.07 8.42 11.89
C LEU A 432 -18.20 7.68 13.23
N SER A 433 -18.23 6.34 13.18
CA SER A 433 -18.26 5.52 14.39
C SER A 433 -16.99 5.66 15.22
N LEU A 434 -15.82 5.77 14.57
CA LEU A 434 -14.55 6.05 15.24
C LEU A 434 -14.58 7.40 15.97
N SER A 435 -15.08 8.45 15.30
CA SER A 435 -15.25 9.78 15.89
C SER A 435 -16.12 9.73 17.15
N LYS A 436 -17.25 9.02 17.11
CA LYS A 436 -18.11 8.80 18.29
C LYS A 436 -17.40 8.04 19.39
N ARG A 437 -16.64 6.98 19.06
CA ARG A 437 -15.91 6.18 20.04
C ARG A 437 -14.89 7.02 20.79
N TYR A 438 -14.09 7.84 20.11
CA TYR A 438 -13.15 8.73 20.76
C TYR A 438 -13.82 9.67 21.77
N LEU A 439 -15.00 10.21 21.46
CA LEU A 439 -15.76 11.04 22.40
C LEU A 439 -16.27 10.23 23.60
N LYS A 440 -16.88 9.06 23.37
CA LYS A 440 -17.39 8.18 24.44
C LYS A 440 -16.27 7.69 25.36
N GLU A 441 -15.13 7.30 24.80
CA GLU A 441 -13.95 6.84 25.55
C GLU A 441 -13.31 7.96 26.40
N ASN A 442 -13.49 9.23 25.99
CA ASN A 442 -13.11 10.41 26.79
C ASN A 442 -14.25 10.92 27.71
N GLY A 443 -15.31 10.14 27.88
CA GLY A 443 -16.37 10.40 28.86
C GLY A 443 -17.49 11.33 28.39
N ALA A 444 -17.62 11.63 27.10
CA ALA A 444 -18.78 12.35 26.57
C ALA A 444 -20.01 11.45 26.49
N ASN A 445 -21.18 12.02 26.75
CA ASN A 445 -22.47 11.43 26.42
C ASN A 445 -22.87 11.86 25.01
N ILE A 446 -23.05 10.90 24.10
CA ILE A 446 -23.47 11.17 22.72
C ILE A 446 -24.49 10.11 22.27
N SER A 447 -25.63 10.59 21.77
CA SER A 447 -26.68 9.73 21.21
C SER A 447 -26.20 9.04 19.92
N ASP A 448 -26.66 7.81 19.69
CA ASP A 448 -26.31 7.05 18.50
C ASP A 448 -26.89 7.68 17.21
N GLU A 449 -27.93 8.51 17.32
CA GLU A 449 -28.53 9.25 16.21
C GLU A 449 -27.67 10.42 15.73
N ILE A 450 -26.74 10.92 16.55
CA ILE A 450 -25.91 12.08 16.21
C ILE A 450 -24.76 11.62 15.32
N GLU A 451 -24.76 12.01 14.04
CA GLU A 451 -23.59 11.86 13.17
C GLU A 451 -22.56 12.97 13.46
N ILE A 452 -21.34 12.57 13.78
CA ILE A 452 -20.24 13.50 14.06
C ILE A 452 -18.97 12.97 13.41
N GLU A 453 -18.21 13.88 12.82
CA GLU A 453 -16.91 13.58 12.22
C GLU A 453 -15.85 14.47 12.89
N LEU A 454 -14.86 13.86 13.53
CA LEU A 454 -13.70 14.58 14.05
C LEU A 454 -12.61 14.61 12.97
N SER A 455 -12.16 15.81 12.61
CA SER A 455 -10.98 15.99 11.77
C SER A 455 -9.76 15.35 12.44
N PRO A 456 -8.85 14.69 11.68
CA PRO A 456 -7.59 14.23 12.23
C PRO A 456 -6.76 15.33 12.90
N LEU A 457 -6.94 16.60 12.53
CA LEU A 457 -6.27 17.75 13.17
C LEU A 457 -6.79 18.02 14.60
N VAL A 458 -8.01 17.60 14.93
CA VAL A 458 -8.57 17.69 16.28
C VAL A 458 -7.95 16.61 17.16
N THR A 459 -7.94 15.37 16.67
CA THR A 459 -7.42 14.21 17.38
C THR A 459 -6.95 13.15 16.37
N TYR A 460 -5.80 12.55 16.63
CA TYR A 460 -5.22 11.48 15.81
C TYR A 460 -5.83 10.12 16.17
N ALA A 461 -5.86 9.80 17.46
CA ALA A 461 -6.27 8.52 18.02
C ALA A 461 -7.15 8.64 19.29
N GLY A 462 -7.83 9.78 19.47
CA GLY A 462 -8.70 10.07 20.62
C GLY A 462 -8.02 10.87 21.74
N GLU A 463 -6.73 11.18 21.62
CA GLU A 463 -6.02 12.06 22.56
C GLU A 463 -6.50 13.52 22.48
N GLY A 464 -6.25 14.29 23.54
CA GLY A 464 -6.58 15.71 23.61
C GLY A 464 -8.08 16.02 23.86
N LEU A 465 -8.90 15.00 24.09
CA LEU A 465 -10.35 15.14 24.24
C LEU A 465 -10.85 15.11 25.69
N SER A 466 -10.01 15.03 26.72
CA SER A 466 -10.43 14.90 28.12
C SER A 466 -11.41 15.98 28.62
N PHE A 467 -11.44 17.15 27.96
CA PHE A 467 -12.37 18.25 28.27
C PHE A 467 -13.86 17.96 27.92
N VAL A 468 -14.14 16.85 27.23
CA VAL A 468 -15.51 16.39 26.92
C VAL A 468 -16.11 15.54 28.04
N SER A 469 -15.32 15.12 29.02
CA SER A 469 -15.76 14.24 30.11
C SER A 469 -16.94 14.83 30.87
N GLY A 470 -18.02 14.05 30.97
CA GLY A 470 -19.26 14.41 31.65
C GLY A 470 -20.17 15.36 30.87
N LYS A 471 -19.80 15.77 29.65
CA LYS A 471 -20.59 16.68 28.81
C LYS A 471 -21.47 15.92 27.84
N GLU A 472 -22.55 16.56 27.40
CA GLU A 472 -23.46 16.00 26.39
C GLU A 472 -23.15 16.62 25.02
N VAL A 473 -22.93 15.77 24.00
CA VAL A 473 -22.84 16.22 22.60
C VAL A 473 -24.26 16.39 22.09
N VAL A 474 -24.70 17.64 21.90
CA VAL A 474 -26.10 17.94 21.55
C VAL A 474 -26.33 18.21 20.07
N LYS A 475 -25.27 18.32 19.29
CA LYS A 475 -25.35 18.59 17.85
C LYS A 475 -24.27 17.84 17.07
N GLY A 476 -24.68 17.22 15.96
CA GLY A 476 -23.79 16.55 15.02
C GLY A 476 -23.18 17.50 13.98
N GLY A 477 -22.30 16.95 13.16
CA GLY A 477 -21.61 17.68 12.09
C GLY A 477 -20.13 17.36 12.00
N TYR A 478 -19.46 18.01 11.03
CA TYR A 478 -18.02 17.97 10.90
C TYR A 478 -17.34 18.95 11.87
N VAL A 479 -16.37 18.44 12.63
CA VAL A 479 -15.59 19.17 13.63
C VAL A 479 -14.15 19.31 13.16
N SER A 480 -13.78 20.54 12.80
CA SER A 480 -12.47 20.91 12.27
C SER A 480 -11.47 21.39 13.33
N SER A 481 -11.95 21.79 14.52
CA SER A 481 -11.11 22.32 15.61
C SER A 481 -11.68 21.98 16.99
N VAL A 482 -10.82 22.05 18.01
CA VAL A 482 -11.20 21.84 19.43
C VAL A 482 -12.24 22.88 19.88
N ASP A 483 -12.12 24.13 19.46
CA ASP A 483 -13.09 25.16 19.84
C ASP A 483 -14.45 24.96 19.18
N GLN A 484 -14.47 24.47 17.94
CA GLN A 484 -15.71 24.03 17.31
C GLN A 484 -16.33 22.88 18.11
N LEU A 485 -15.54 21.88 18.54
CA LEU A 485 -16.05 20.79 19.37
C LEU A 485 -16.67 21.32 20.67
N LYS A 486 -15.99 22.23 21.38
CA LYS A 486 -16.51 22.84 22.62
C LYS A 486 -17.87 23.50 22.44
N SER A 487 -18.14 24.10 21.27
CA SER A 487 -19.44 24.74 20.97
C SER A 487 -20.59 23.75 20.72
N LEU A 488 -20.29 22.46 20.58
CA LEU A 488 -21.29 21.39 20.40
C LEU A 488 -21.60 20.64 21.71
N LEU A 489 -20.99 21.05 22.82
CA LEU A 489 -21.12 20.42 24.13
C LEU A 489 -22.01 21.27 25.05
N ASN A 490 -22.89 20.61 25.80
CA ASN A 490 -23.63 21.20 26.91
C ASN A 490 -23.02 20.85 28.27
#